data_AF-A0A0P6Z2T1-F1
#
_entry.id   AF-A0A0P6Z2T1-F1
#
_cell.length_a   1.000
_cell.length_b   1.000
_cell.length_c   1.000
_cell.angle_alpha   90.00
_cell.angle_beta   90.00
_cell.angle_gamma   90.00
#
_symmetry.space_group_name_H-M   'P 1'
#
loop_
_entity.id
_entity.type
_entity.pdbx_description
1 polymer ?
#
loop_
_entity_poly.entity_id
_entity_poly.type
_entity_poly.pdbx_seq_one_letter_code
_entity_poly.pdbx_strand_id
1 'polypeptide(L)'
;MNSKKSMLLIVALAVLGGIVFSQVDISPAITFILGVLASAFVVNFSSTDSKSDSEPKASTKTLYVGNLPYKANESHVRELFSEYGEVFAVRLMKDKRTGKRRGFGFVVMASNDVNHAISELNDKDYMQRTLKVRVANDPKHPETDEAELS
;
A
#
# COMPACT_ATOMS: atom_id res chain seq x y z
N MET A 1 0.39 18.26 18.04
CA MET A 1 0.75 19.64 17.62
C MET A 1 -0.43 20.21 16.83
N ASN A 2 -1.05 21.29 17.32
CA ASN A 2 -2.32 21.78 16.77
C ASN A 2 -2.16 22.19 15.30
N SER A 3 -2.97 21.62 14.40
CA SER A 3 -2.91 21.80 12.94
C SER A 3 -2.74 23.27 12.48
N LYS A 4 -3.36 24.23 13.17
CA LYS A 4 -3.23 25.67 12.88
C LYS A 4 -1.83 26.24 13.15
N LYS A 5 -1.11 25.71 14.15
CA LYS A 5 0.27 26.13 14.50
C LYS A 5 1.26 25.62 13.45
N SER A 6 1.06 24.41 12.92
CA SER A 6 1.88 23.86 11.83
C SER A 6 1.69 24.63 10.52
N MET A 7 0.46 25.03 10.19
CA MET A 7 0.20 25.85 9.01
C MET A 7 0.86 27.23 9.11
N LEU A 8 0.78 27.88 10.28
CA LEU A 8 1.44 29.16 10.54
C LEU A 8 2.97 29.08 10.39
N LEU A 9 3.59 27.98 10.86
CA LEU A 9 5.03 27.76 10.70
C LEU A 9 5.45 27.61 9.23
N ILE A 10 4.67 26.88 8.42
CA ILE A 10 4.96 26.69 6.98
C ILE A 10 4.88 28.02 6.24
N VAL A 11 3.84 28.82 6.50
CA VAL A 11 3.67 30.15 5.88
C VAL A 11 4.80 31.09 6.29
N ALA A 12 5.18 31.09 7.58
CA ALA A 12 6.30 31.92 8.05
C ALA A 12 7.64 31.55 7.38
N LEU A 13 7.91 30.25 7.20
CA LEU A 13 9.11 29.76 6.51
C LEU A 13 9.13 30.14 5.02
N ALA A 14 7.98 30.05 4.34
CA ALA A 14 7.86 30.43 2.94
C ALA A 14 8.10 31.93 2.72
N VAL A 15 7.56 32.77 3.60
CA VAL A 15 7.75 34.23 3.53
C VAL A 15 9.20 34.61 3.83
N LEU A 16 9.80 34.03 4.87
CA LEU A 16 11.21 34.24 5.18
C LEU A 16 12.12 33.78 4.04
N GLY A 17 11.84 32.62 3.45
CA GLY A 17 12.56 32.09 2.30
C GLY A 17 12.44 33.00 1.08
N GLY A 18 11.25 33.51 0.77
CA GLY A 18 11.02 34.42 -0.36
C GLY A 18 11.70 35.79 -0.19
N ILE A 19 11.74 36.32 1.04
CA ILE A 19 12.43 37.59 1.35
C ILE A 19 13.95 37.41 1.24
N VAL A 20 14.51 36.33 1.79
CA VAL A 20 15.94 36.00 1.65
C VAL A 20 16.27 35.78 0.17
N PHE A 21 15.44 35.06 -0.58
CA PHE A 21 15.61 34.82 -2.01
C PHE A 21 15.57 36.11 -2.85
N SER A 22 14.77 37.10 -2.43
CA SER A 22 14.68 38.39 -3.13
C SER A 22 15.87 39.32 -2.89
N GLN A 23 16.67 39.10 -1.84
CA GLN A 23 17.85 39.90 -1.52
C GLN A 23 19.17 39.26 -1.97
N VAL A 24 19.13 38.03 -2.50
CA VAL A 24 20.31 37.34 -3.01
C VAL A 24 20.31 37.46 -4.52
N ASP A 25 21.24 38.24 -5.07
CA ASP A 25 21.49 38.29 -6.52
C ASP A 25 22.14 36.99 -7.01
N ILE A 26 21.33 35.93 -7.10
CA ILE A 26 21.77 34.64 -7.63
C ILE A 26 21.85 34.74 -9.15
N SER A 27 23.06 34.61 -9.71
CA SER A 27 23.25 34.58 -11.16
C SER A 27 22.40 33.47 -11.80
N PRO A 28 21.78 33.70 -12.97
CA PRO A 28 20.98 32.69 -13.66
C PRO A 28 21.70 31.35 -13.89
N ALA A 29 23.04 31.38 -14.00
CA ALA A 29 23.86 30.17 -14.11
C ALA A 29 23.82 29.30 -12.84
N ILE A 30 23.82 29.94 -11.65
CA ILE A 30 23.77 29.24 -10.37
C ILE A 30 22.39 28.61 -10.16
N THR A 31 21.32 29.32 -10.53
CA THR A 31 19.95 28.78 -10.51
C THR A 31 19.78 27.59 -11.44
N PHE A 32 20.37 27.64 -12.64
CA PHE A 32 20.32 26.52 -13.58
C PHE A 32 21.04 25.28 -13.04
N ILE A 33 22.24 25.44 -12.46
CA ILE A 33 23.00 24.33 -11.88
C ILE A 33 22.26 23.71 -10.70
N LEU A 34 21.74 24.52 -9.77
CA LEU A 34 20.95 24.04 -8.63
C LEU A 34 19.65 23.37 -9.08
N GLY A 35 18.98 23.92 -10.09
CA GLY A 35 17.78 23.32 -10.69
C GLY A 35 18.06 21.96 -11.33
N VAL A 36 19.17 21.82 -12.06
CA VAL A 36 19.59 20.56 -12.66
C VAL A 36 19.96 19.53 -11.58
N LEU A 37 20.72 19.92 -10.55
CA LEU A 37 21.05 19.06 -9.40
C LEU A 37 19.80 18.64 -8.61
N ALA A 38 18.89 19.56 -8.34
CA ALA A 38 17.62 19.28 -7.67
C ALA A 38 16.74 18.36 -8.52
N SER A 39 16.69 18.57 -9.84
CA SER A 39 15.96 17.69 -10.74
C SER A 39 16.55 16.28 -10.77
N ALA A 40 17.88 16.14 -10.84
CA ALA A 40 18.59 14.87 -10.77
C ALA A 40 18.32 14.14 -9.45
N PHE A 41 18.27 14.88 -8.34
CA PHE A 41 17.90 14.36 -7.03
C PHE A 41 16.41 13.95 -6.99
N VAL A 42 15.50 14.71 -7.61
CA VAL A 42 14.08 14.34 -7.75
C VAL A 42 13.91 13.09 -8.62
N VAL A 43 14.67 12.90 -9.71
CA VAL A 43 14.57 11.65 -10.49
C VAL A 43 15.11 10.45 -9.71
N ASN A 44 16.15 10.65 -8.90
CA ASN A 44 16.70 9.60 -8.02
C ASN A 44 15.75 9.29 -6.84
N PHE A 45 15.07 10.30 -6.30
CA PHE A 45 14.13 10.16 -5.19
C PHE A 45 12.70 9.76 -5.64
N SER A 46 12.37 9.93 -6.92
CA SER A 46 11.08 9.50 -7.48
C SER A 46 11.07 8.03 -7.88
N SER A 47 12.20 7.33 -7.77
CA SER A 47 12.26 5.87 -7.65
C SER A 47 12.02 5.43 -6.20
N THR A 48 10.92 5.89 -5.61
CA THR A 48 10.20 5.00 -4.68
C THR A 48 9.45 3.99 -5.55
N ASP A 49 10.22 3.05 -6.13
CA ASP A 49 9.75 1.69 -6.28
C ASP A 49 9.26 1.33 -4.88
N SER A 50 7.94 1.23 -4.70
CA SER A 50 7.37 0.73 -3.45
C SER A 50 7.62 -0.79 -3.37
N LYS A 51 8.87 -1.24 -3.51
CA LYS A 51 9.38 -2.47 -2.93
C LYS A 51 10.12 -2.11 -1.66
N SER A 52 9.53 -2.59 -0.57
CA SER A 52 10.27 -3.17 0.55
C SER A 52 11.50 -2.40 1.03
N ASP A 53 11.29 -1.29 1.74
CA ASP A 53 12.14 -1.03 2.89
C ASP A 53 11.43 -1.53 4.14
N SER A 54 12.05 -2.56 4.70
CA SER A 54 11.98 -2.90 6.10
C SER A 54 12.37 -1.69 6.95
N GLU A 55 11.38 -0.87 7.31
CA GLU A 55 11.21 -0.47 8.70
C GLU A 55 11.25 -1.73 9.60
N PRO A 56 11.36 -1.65 10.94
CA PRO A 56 11.12 -2.82 11.78
C PRO A 56 9.67 -3.26 11.55
N LYS A 57 9.43 -4.01 10.47
CA LYS A 57 8.13 -4.41 9.99
C LYS A 57 7.58 -5.20 11.13
N ALA A 58 6.55 -4.65 11.78
CA ALA A 58 5.58 -5.46 12.46
C ALA A 58 5.39 -6.68 11.56
N SER A 59 5.79 -7.85 12.03
CA SER A 59 5.87 -9.05 11.22
C SER A 59 4.50 -9.21 10.56
N THR A 60 4.39 -9.18 9.23
CA THR A 60 3.10 -9.35 8.54
C THR A 60 3.02 -10.73 7.94
N LYS A 61 1.84 -11.36 7.96
CA LYS A 61 1.56 -12.63 7.30
C LYS A 61 0.41 -12.49 6.31
N THR A 62 0.45 -13.31 5.28
CA THR A 62 -0.61 -13.42 4.28
C THR A 62 -1.55 -14.55 4.65
N LEU A 63 -2.84 -14.28 4.59
CA LEU A 63 -3.94 -15.21 4.79
C LEU A 63 -4.58 -15.53 3.44
N TYR A 64 -4.86 -16.80 3.20
CA TYR A 64 -5.73 -17.27 2.13
C TYR A 64 -7.17 -17.27 2.64
N VAL A 65 -8.07 -16.69 1.83
CA VAL A 65 -9.51 -16.62 2.13
C VAL A 65 -10.27 -17.27 0.98
N GLY A 66 -10.84 -18.44 1.22
CA GLY A 66 -11.58 -19.24 0.24
C GLY A 66 -13.08 -19.27 0.50
N ASN A 67 -13.80 -19.77 -0.50
CA ASN A 67 -15.26 -19.90 -0.51
C ASN A 67 -16.03 -18.57 -0.34
N LEU A 68 -15.39 -17.45 -0.68
CA LEU A 68 -16.01 -16.14 -0.65
C LEU A 68 -17.21 -16.10 -1.63
N PRO A 69 -18.32 -15.44 -1.25
CA PRO A 69 -19.45 -15.25 -2.14
C PRO A 69 -19.04 -14.41 -3.33
N TYR A 70 -19.57 -14.71 -4.52
CA TYR A 70 -19.24 -13.97 -5.75
C TYR A 70 -19.58 -12.48 -5.69
N LYS A 71 -20.42 -12.07 -4.74
CA LYS A 71 -20.77 -10.67 -4.46
C LYS A 71 -19.78 -9.97 -3.50
N ALA A 72 -18.91 -10.69 -2.78
CA ALA A 72 -17.93 -10.10 -1.87
C ALA A 72 -16.86 -9.30 -2.63
N ASN A 73 -16.74 -8.02 -2.28
CA ASN A 73 -15.75 -7.09 -2.80
C ASN A 73 -14.54 -7.03 -1.86
N GLU A 74 -13.44 -6.44 -2.32
CA GLU A 74 -12.26 -6.19 -1.48
C GLU A 74 -12.61 -5.35 -0.24
N SER A 75 -13.50 -4.37 -0.37
CA SER A 75 -13.97 -3.55 0.75
C SER A 75 -14.66 -4.40 1.83
N HIS A 76 -15.55 -5.32 1.44
CA HIS A 76 -16.25 -6.19 2.40
C HIS A 76 -15.29 -7.14 3.12
N VAL A 77 -14.30 -7.67 2.40
CA VAL A 77 -13.29 -8.56 3.00
C VAL A 77 -12.37 -7.75 3.90
N ARG A 78 -11.97 -6.54 3.51
CA ARG A 78 -11.18 -5.65 4.37
C ARG A 78 -11.92 -5.36 5.67
N GLU A 79 -13.17 -4.92 5.59
CA GLU A 79 -14.01 -4.58 6.74
C GLU A 79 -14.19 -5.78 7.68
N LEU A 80 -14.47 -6.96 7.13
CA LEU A 80 -14.60 -8.20 7.92
C LEU A 80 -13.31 -8.55 8.67
N PHE A 81 -12.15 -8.42 8.04
CA PHE A 81 -10.87 -8.75 8.67
C PHE A 81 -10.37 -7.63 9.59
N SER A 82 -10.78 -6.38 9.37
CA SER A 82 -10.43 -5.23 10.21
C SER A 82 -11.02 -5.29 11.62
N GLU A 83 -12.07 -6.08 11.85
CA GLU A 83 -12.62 -6.34 13.19
C GLU A 83 -11.66 -7.16 14.07
N TYR A 84 -10.81 -7.98 13.44
CA TYR A 84 -9.92 -8.91 14.14
C TYR A 84 -8.46 -8.47 14.18
N GLY A 85 -8.09 -7.43 13.42
CA GLY A 85 -6.72 -6.91 13.39
C GLY A 85 -6.46 -5.90 12.28
N GLU A 86 -5.20 -5.46 12.17
CA GLU A 86 -4.80 -4.50 11.14
C GLU A 86 -4.61 -5.18 9.78
N VAL A 87 -5.36 -4.68 8.78
CA VAL A 87 -5.30 -5.16 7.39
C VAL A 87 -4.50 -4.20 6.52
N PHE A 88 -3.38 -4.69 5.99
CA PHE A 88 -2.49 -3.92 5.11
C PHE A 88 -2.97 -3.95 3.66
N ALA A 89 -3.30 -5.15 3.14
CA ALA A 89 -3.70 -5.34 1.76
C ALA A 89 -4.73 -6.45 1.60
N VAL A 90 -5.60 -6.32 0.61
CA VAL A 90 -6.57 -7.35 0.20
C VAL A 90 -6.46 -7.51 -1.31
N ARG A 91 -6.39 -8.76 -1.79
CA ARG A 91 -6.33 -9.09 -3.21
C ARG A 91 -7.32 -10.21 -3.52
N LEU A 92 -8.37 -9.90 -4.26
CA LEU A 92 -9.34 -10.93 -4.71
C LEU A 92 -9.01 -11.46 -6.10
N MET A 93 -9.00 -12.79 -6.26
CA MET A 93 -8.73 -13.41 -7.55
C MET A 93 -9.97 -13.45 -8.42
N LYS A 94 -9.83 -12.90 -9.62
CA LYS A 94 -10.82 -12.94 -10.70
C LYS A 94 -10.28 -13.81 -11.84
N ASP A 95 -11.17 -14.52 -12.51
CA ASP A 95 -10.84 -15.22 -13.74
C ASP A 95 -10.56 -14.18 -14.84
N LYS A 96 -9.37 -14.21 -15.42
CA LYS A 96 -8.94 -13.27 -16.47
C LYS A 96 -9.74 -13.43 -17.77
N ARG A 97 -10.27 -14.62 -18.05
CA ARG A 97 -10.99 -14.93 -19.29
C ARG A 97 -12.47 -14.61 -19.21
N THR A 98 -13.09 -14.84 -18.04
CA THR A 98 -14.54 -14.65 -17.85
C THR A 98 -14.89 -13.43 -17.02
N GLY A 99 -13.91 -12.79 -16.36
CA GLY A 99 -14.12 -11.69 -15.41
C GLY A 99 -14.83 -12.11 -14.13
N LYS A 100 -15.27 -13.37 -14.02
CA LYS A 100 -16.02 -13.87 -12.85
C LYS A 100 -15.07 -14.06 -11.67
N ARG A 101 -15.57 -13.77 -10.47
CA ARG A 101 -14.80 -13.96 -9.23
C ARG A 101 -14.61 -15.45 -8.99
N ARG A 102 -13.40 -15.86 -8.63
CA ARG A 102 -13.12 -17.28 -8.34
C ARG A 102 -13.57 -17.71 -6.94
N GLY A 103 -14.06 -16.76 -6.13
CA GLY A 103 -14.50 -17.01 -4.76
C GLY A 103 -13.34 -17.23 -3.79
N PHE A 104 -12.15 -16.69 -4.09
CA PHE A 104 -11.03 -16.71 -3.16
C PHE A 104 -10.15 -15.45 -3.29
N GLY A 105 -9.36 -15.20 -2.26
CA GLY A 105 -8.59 -13.99 -2.04
C GLY A 105 -7.36 -14.22 -1.16
N PHE A 106 -6.49 -13.22 -1.12
CA PHE A 106 -5.41 -13.10 -0.16
C PHE A 106 -5.56 -11.81 0.65
N VAL A 107 -5.27 -11.88 1.95
CA VAL A 107 -5.32 -10.73 2.88
C VAL A 107 -3.99 -10.65 3.63
N VAL A 108 -3.35 -9.49 3.65
CA VAL A 108 -2.11 -9.26 4.39
C VAL A 108 -2.45 -8.56 5.70
N MET A 109 -2.06 -9.17 6.82
CA MET A 109 -2.33 -8.69 8.18
C MET A 109 -1.10 -8.75 9.07
N ALA A 110 -1.17 -8.10 10.23
CA ALA A 110 -0.16 -8.25 11.28
C ALA A 110 -0.11 -9.70 11.78
N SER A 111 1.09 -10.25 11.97
CA SER A 111 1.31 -11.66 12.36
C SER A 111 0.73 -12.00 13.72
N ASN A 112 0.62 -11.00 14.59
CA ASN A 112 0.03 -11.16 15.92
C ASN A 112 -1.48 -11.46 15.82
N ASP A 113 -2.16 -10.82 14.87
CA ASP A 113 -3.62 -10.92 14.70
C ASP A 113 -4.04 -12.11 13.83
N VAL A 114 -3.11 -12.63 13.03
CA VAL A 114 -3.35 -13.71 12.06
C VAL A 114 -3.94 -14.97 12.68
N ASN A 115 -3.42 -15.42 13.83
CA ASN A 115 -3.93 -16.63 14.48
C ASN A 115 -5.35 -16.41 15.01
N HIS A 116 -5.64 -15.22 15.54
CA HIS A 116 -6.97 -14.86 16.04
C HIS A 116 -7.98 -14.77 14.90
N ALA A 117 -7.63 -14.06 13.81
CA ALA A 117 -8.47 -13.96 12.62
C ALA A 117 -8.76 -15.34 12.00
N ILE A 118 -7.79 -16.26 11.96
CA ILE A 118 -8.03 -17.63 11.49
C ILE A 118 -9.01 -18.36 12.41
N SER A 119 -8.82 -18.30 13.73
CA SER A 119 -9.68 -19.01 14.69
C SER A 119 -11.14 -18.56 14.61
N GLU A 120 -11.37 -17.26 14.41
CA GLU A 120 -12.72 -16.68 14.41
C GLU A 120 -13.41 -16.73 13.04
N LEU A 121 -12.66 -16.58 11.95
CA LEU A 121 -13.22 -16.50 10.59
C LEU A 121 -13.19 -17.83 9.84
N ASN A 122 -12.31 -18.78 10.21
CA ASN A 122 -12.31 -20.08 9.57
C ASN A 122 -13.58 -20.85 9.95
N ASP A 123 -14.25 -21.39 8.93
CA ASP A 123 -15.55 -22.07 9.04
C ASP A 123 -16.71 -21.17 9.53
N LYS A 124 -16.54 -19.85 9.48
CA LYS A 124 -17.61 -18.89 9.76
C LYS A 124 -18.55 -18.75 8.57
N ASP A 125 -19.85 -18.75 8.82
CA ASP A 125 -20.85 -18.50 7.80
C ASP A 125 -20.92 -17.01 7.44
N TYR A 126 -20.75 -16.73 6.16
CA TYR A 126 -20.79 -15.38 5.59
C TYR A 126 -21.57 -15.39 4.27
N MET A 127 -22.71 -14.68 4.25
CA MET A 127 -23.62 -14.60 3.09
C MET A 127 -23.98 -15.99 2.53
N GLN A 128 -24.42 -16.91 3.39
CA GLN A 128 -24.80 -18.29 3.03
C GLN A 128 -23.64 -19.16 2.50
N ARG A 129 -22.39 -18.77 2.77
CA ARG A 129 -21.20 -19.57 2.46
C ARG A 129 -20.26 -19.61 3.64
N THR A 130 -19.75 -20.80 3.93
CA THR A 130 -18.78 -21.02 5.00
C THR A 130 -17.38 -20.62 4.52
N LEU A 131 -16.79 -19.60 5.14
CA LEU A 131 -15.46 -19.11 4.76
C LEU A 131 -14.38 -20.13 5.13
N LYS A 132 -13.33 -20.22 4.32
CA LYS A 132 -12.13 -21.00 4.65
C LYS A 132 -10.94 -20.06 4.76
N VAL A 133 -10.40 -19.91 5.97
CA VAL A 133 -9.29 -18.98 6.25
C VAL A 133 -8.09 -19.76 6.73
N ARG A 134 -6.94 -19.59 6.08
CA ARG A 134 -5.69 -20.30 6.41
C ARG A 134 -4.50 -19.38 6.18
N VAL A 135 -3.36 -19.68 6.82
CA VAL A 135 -2.09 -19.04 6.44
C VAL A 135 -1.80 -19.38 4.97
N ALA A 136 -1.56 -18.36 4.15
CA ALA A 136 -1.18 -18.56 2.77
C ALA A 136 0.30 -18.94 2.71
N ASN A 137 0.62 -19.93 1.88
CA ASN A 137 1.98 -20.03 1.35
C ASN A 137 2.18 -18.88 0.38
N ASP A 138 3.36 -18.26 0.39
CA ASP A 138 3.66 -17.08 -0.42
C ASP A 138 3.08 -17.24 -1.84
N PRO A 139 2.21 -16.31 -2.28
CA PRO A 139 1.71 -16.37 -3.63
C PRO A 139 2.94 -16.18 -4.52
N LYS A 140 3.37 -17.26 -5.19
CA LYS A 140 4.31 -17.17 -6.31
C LYS A 140 3.77 -16.07 -7.21
N HIS A 141 4.45 -14.93 -7.23
CA HIS A 141 4.15 -13.88 -8.18
C HIS A 141 4.20 -14.56 -9.54
N PRO A 142 3.15 -14.49 -10.38
CA PRO A 142 3.32 -14.90 -11.75
C PRO A 142 4.38 -13.94 -12.32
N GLU A 143 5.62 -14.42 -12.43
CA GLU A 143 6.61 -13.79 -13.29
C GLU A 143 5.91 -13.51 -14.61
N THR A 144 5.91 -12.24 -14.98
CA THR A 144 5.34 -11.82 -16.26
C THR A 144 6.40 -12.15 -17.30
N ASP A 145 6.45 -13.42 -17.71
CA ASP A 145 7.30 -13.92 -18.80
C ASP A 145 6.72 -13.54 -20.16
N GLU A 146 6.40 -12.26 -20.38
CA GLU A 146 5.71 -11.81 -21.60
C GLU A 146 6.11 -10.38 -21.94
N ALA A 147 7.35 -10.15 -22.40
CA ALA A 147 7.72 -9.04 -23.31
C ALA A 147 9.23 -9.04 -23.67
N GLU A 148 9.74 -10.07 -24.35
CA GLU A 148 10.89 -9.92 -25.27
C GLU A 148 10.78 -10.95 -26.40
N LEU A 149 9.75 -10.79 -27.23
CA LEU A 149 9.78 -11.31 -28.60
C LEU A 149 9.11 -10.30 -29.52
N SER A 150 9.91 -9.34 -29.99
CA SER A 150 9.62 -8.51 -31.17
C SER A 150 10.90 -7.92 -31.71
#